data_AF-A0A5K3G206-F1
#
_entry.id   AF-A0A5K3G206-F1
#
_cell.length_a   1.000
_cell.length_b   1.000
_cell.length_c   1.000
_cell.angle_alpha   90.00
_cell.angle_beta   90.00
_cell.angle_gamma   90.00
#
_symmetry.space_group_name_H-M   'P 1'
#
loop_
_entity.id
_entity.type
_entity.pdbx_description
1 polymer ?
#
loop_
_entity_poly.entity_id
_entity_poly.type
_entity_poly.pdbx_seq_one_letter_code
_entity_poly.pdbx_strand_id
1 'polypeptide(L)'
;SVSQQCDKGACLVFFVLLFRLQIAKSHIILTDITVLNKLHGSQVYTSNDQLGGIKVMAKSGMCHLVVPDEFTAIQQMVNWLSFVPLKRGARLPLLRQPVPTSICAGGVDPIDRPVEYIPSRERTNDDPRWMFTGVLSEFRKRVANAS
;
A
#
# COMPACT_ATOMS: atom_id res chain seq x y z
N SER A 1 12.93 22.99 -5.71
CA SER A 1 12.35 21.72 -5.22
C SER A 1 11.04 22.04 -4.53
N VAL A 2 9.92 21.80 -5.20
CA VAL A 2 8.59 22.02 -4.61
C VAL A 2 8.41 20.96 -3.53
N SER A 3 8.57 21.36 -2.26
CA SER A 3 8.27 20.48 -1.13
C SER A 3 6.74 20.39 -1.07
N GLN A 4 6.20 19.24 -1.47
CA GLN A 4 4.77 18.96 -1.36
C GLN A 4 4.41 18.80 0.11
N GLN A 5 4.19 19.93 0.75
CA GLN A 5 3.65 20.02 2.10
C GLN A 5 2.13 19.90 2.00
N CYS A 6 1.54 18.92 2.69
CA CYS A 6 0.09 18.86 2.82
C CYS A 6 -0.35 19.87 3.90
N ASP A 7 -1.07 20.93 3.52
CA ASP A 7 -1.55 21.95 4.47
C ASP A 7 -2.56 21.35 5.48
N LYS A 8 -2.78 22.04 6.61
CA LYS A 8 -3.62 21.58 7.73
C LYS A 8 -5.00 21.06 7.31
N GLY A 9 -5.66 21.77 6.38
CA GLY A 9 -6.97 21.37 5.84
C GLY A 9 -6.89 20.11 4.98
N ALA A 10 -5.85 19.98 4.16
CA ALA A 10 -5.63 18.80 3.33
C ALA A 10 -5.26 17.56 4.18
N CYS A 11 -4.52 17.76 5.28
CA CYS A 11 -4.26 16.70 6.25
C CYS A 11 -5.56 16.16 6.88
N LEU A 12 -6.48 17.04 7.30
CA LEU A 12 -7.75 16.60 7.88
C LEU A 12 -8.60 15.80 6.87
N VAL A 13 -8.67 16.27 5.62
CA VAL A 13 -9.34 15.54 4.53
C VAL A 13 -8.71 14.17 4.31
N PHE A 14 -7.38 14.09 4.34
CA PHE A 14 -6.65 12.84 4.24
C PHE A 14 -7.07 11.86 5.33
N PHE A 15 -7.15 12.30 6.59
CA PHE A 15 -7.54 11.46 7.73
C PHE A 15 -8.98 10.95 7.69
N VAL A 16 -9.90 11.70 7.09
CA VAL A 16 -11.32 11.34 7.02
C VAL A 16 -11.61 10.38 5.85
N LEU A 17 -10.78 10.40 4.81
CA LEU A 17 -10.92 9.48 3.67
C LEU A 17 -10.31 8.11 3.98
N LEU A 18 -11.06 7.06 3.63
CA LEU A 18 -10.66 5.66 3.88
C LEU A 18 -9.41 5.25 3.09
N PHE A 19 -9.20 5.82 1.90
CA PHE A 19 -8.10 5.46 1.00
C PHE A 19 -6.97 6.48 1.08
N ARG A 20 -5.84 6.06 1.67
CA ARG A 20 -4.72 6.94 2.02
C ARG A 20 -3.41 6.43 1.39
N LEU A 21 -2.84 7.25 0.50
CA LEU A 21 -1.60 7.00 -0.24
C LEU A 21 -0.59 8.11 0.09
N GLN A 22 0.68 7.77 0.27
CA GLN A 22 1.74 8.74 0.50
C GLN A 22 2.87 8.60 -0.51
N ILE A 23 3.33 9.72 -1.06
CA ILE A 23 4.44 9.76 -2.01
C ILE A 23 5.76 9.73 -1.24
N ALA A 24 6.76 9.01 -1.75
CA ALA A 24 7.97 8.67 -1.01
C ALA A 24 8.86 9.87 -0.59
N LYS A 25 8.63 11.05 -1.16
CA LYS A 25 9.37 12.29 -0.82
C LYS A 25 8.48 13.35 -0.16
N SER A 26 7.32 12.94 0.36
CA SER A 26 6.33 13.81 0.99
C SER A 26 6.16 13.50 2.47
N HIS A 27 5.75 14.50 3.24
CA HIS A 27 5.40 14.38 4.65
C HIS A 27 4.03 15.02 4.92
N ILE A 28 3.25 14.37 5.79
CA ILE A 28 1.89 14.80 6.14
C ILE A 28 1.95 15.33 7.58
N ILE A 29 1.84 16.64 7.78
CA ILE A 29 1.97 17.24 9.11
C ILE A 29 0.89 18.29 9.37
N LEU A 30 0.38 18.32 10.60
CA LEU A 30 -0.57 19.34 11.04
C LEU A 30 0.12 20.63 11.47
N THR A 31 1.39 20.57 11.89
CA THR A 31 2.17 21.73 12.34
C THR A 31 3.62 21.53 11.93
N ASP A 32 4.25 22.58 11.43
CA ASP A 32 5.66 22.56 11.06
C ASP A 32 6.58 22.51 12.28
N ILE A 33 7.73 21.87 12.11
CA ILE A 33 8.75 21.67 13.12
C ILE A 33 9.28 22.98 13.73
N THR A 34 9.36 24.04 12.92
CA THR A 34 9.85 25.35 13.39
C THR A 34 8.91 25.96 14.41
N VAL A 35 7.60 25.72 14.27
CA VAL A 35 6.58 26.17 15.22
C VAL A 35 6.60 25.29 16.47
N LEU A 36 6.75 23.97 16.30
CA LEU A 36 6.82 23.03 17.42
C LEU A 36 8.04 23.28 18.32
N ASN A 37 9.23 23.44 17.74
CA ASN A 37 10.45 23.69 18.52
C ASN A 37 10.39 25.04 19.26
N LYS A 38 9.74 26.06 18.68
CA LYS A 38 9.49 27.34 19.35
C LYS A 38 8.52 27.19 20.53
N LEU A 39 7.43 26.46 20.33
CA LEU A 39 6.46 26.16 21.39
C LEU A 39 7.08 25.36 22.54
N HIS A 40 7.97 24.42 22.23
CA HIS A 40 8.60 23.54 23.20
C HIS A 40 9.82 24.17 23.90
N GLY A 41 10.23 25.39 23.50
CA GLY A 41 11.39 26.09 24.06
C GLY A 41 12.74 25.40 23.82
N SER A 42 12.80 24.39 22.95
CA SER A 42 13.96 23.54 22.72
C SER A 42 13.93 22.90 21.32
N GLN A 43 15.10 22.62 20.73
CA GLN A 43 15.21 21.95 19.41
C GLN A 43 15.09 20.43 19.56
N VAL A 44 13.89 19.95 19.86
CA VAL A 44 13.63 18.51 20.07
C VAL A 44 13.58 17.74 18.75
N TYR A 45 13.02 18.37 17.72
CA TYR A 45 12.86 17.72 16.42
C TYR A 45 13.86 18.29 15.41
N THR A 46 14.37 17.42 14.54
CA THR A 46 15.35 17.78 13.50
C THR A 46 14.81 17.74 12.07
N SER A 47 13.73 16.99 11.80
CA SER A 47 13.09 16.94 10.48
C SER A 47 11.58 16.70 10.57
N ASN A 48 10.82 17.28 9.63
CA ASN A 48 9.39 17.01 9.46
C ASN A 48 9.08 15.53 9.19
N ASP A 49 10.04 14.76 8.66
CA ASP A 49 9.90 13.33 8.44
C ASP A 49 9.73 12.53 9.74
N GLN A 50 10.24 13.06 10.86
CA GLN A 50 10.08 12.43 12.18
C GLN A 50 8.63 12.53 12.70
N LEU A 51 7.83 13.42 12.13
CA LEU A 51 6.45 13.68 12.53
C LEU A 51 5.46 13.11 11.51
N GLY A 52 5.75 13.29 10.22
CA GLY A 52 4.81 12.97 9.14
C GLY A 52 5.41 12.20 7.96
N GLY A 53 6.66 11.75 8.08
CA GLY A 53 7.30 10.96 7.04
C GLY A 53 6.74 9.54 6.98
N ILE A 54 7.12 8.81 5.93
CA ILE A 54 6.65 7.45 5.65
C ILE A 54 6.86 6.51 6.84
N LYS A 55 8.02 6.59 7.50
CA LYS A 55 8.35 5.69 8.62
C LYS A 55 7.39 5.82 9.80
N VAL A 56 6.74 6.97 9.95
CA VAL A 56 5.72 7.21 10.98
C VAL A 56 4.34 6.83 10.44
N MET A 57 3.99 7.37 9.28
CA MET A 57 2.65 7.24 8.68
C MET A 57 2.32 5.82 8.21
N ALA A 58 3.28 5.10 7.63
CA ALA A 58 3.08 3.72 7.20
C ALA A 58 3.03 2.75 8.39
N LYS A 59 3.86 2.96 9.42
CA LYS A 59 3.88 2.09 10.62
C LYS A 59 2.64 2.26 11.51
N SER A 60 2.07 3.44 11.54
CA SER A 60 0.85 3.75 12.31
C SER A 60 -0.44 3.32 11.62
N GLY A 61 -0.38 2.80 10.39
CA GLY A 61 -1.56 2.46 9.59
C GLY A 61 -2.34 3.70 9.10
N MET A 62 -1.79 4.90 9.24
CA MET A 62 -2.39 6.12 8.70
C MET A 62 -2.27 6.16 7.17
N CYS A 63 -1.23 5.54 6.60
CA CYS A 63 -1.08 5.37 5.16
C CYS A 63 -1.14 3.88 4.80
N HIS A 64 -2.02 3.53 3.86
CA HIS A 64 -2.22 2.14 3.43
C HIS A 64 -1.19 1.70 2.39
N LEU A 65 -0.74 2.62 1.54
CA LEU A 65 0.26 2.32 0.52
C LEU A 65 1.19 3.52 0.29
N VAL A 66 2.47 3.21 0.09
CA VAL A 66 3.53 4.18 -0.18
C VAL A 66 3.93 4.04 -1.64
N VAL A 67 4.05 5.16 -2.33
CA VAL A 67 4.22 5.20 -3.77
C VAL A 67 5.43 6.07 -4.12
N PRO A 68 6.27 5.71 -5.10
CA PRO A 68 7.45 6.50 -5.44
C PRO A 68 7.13 7.86 -6.06
N ASP A 69 6.05 7.96 -6.82
CA ASP A 69 5.67 9.14 -7.63
C ASP A 69 4.16 9.32 -7.75
N GLU A 70 3.74 10.51 -8.20
CA GLU A 70 2.33 10.89 -8.36
C GLU A 70 1.59 10.07 -9.43
N PHE A 71 2.28 9.72 -10.52
CA PHE A 71 1.67 8.98 -11.61
C PHE A 71 1.29 7.57 -11.14
N THR A 72 2.22 6.89 -10.47
CA THR A 72 1.95 5.60 -9.83
C THR A 72 0.84 5.75 -8.78
N ALA A 73 0.73 6.89 -8.07
CA ALA A 73 -0.32 7.10 -7.08
C ALA A 73 -1.71 7.16 -7.72
N ILE A 74 -1.82 7.83 -8.88
CA ILE A 74 -3.05 7.87 -9.68
C ILE A 74 -3.39 6.47 -10.21
N GLN A 75 -2.40 5.73 -10.72
CA GLN A 75 -2.62 4.35 -11.18
C GLN A 75 -3.16 3.45 -10.07
N GLN A 76 -2.59 3.56 -8.86
CA GLN A 76 -3.06 2.79 -7.70
C GLN A 76 -4.46 3.22 -7.26
N MET A 77 -4.78 4.51 -7.31
CA MET A 77 -6.13 5.01 -7.02
C MET A 77 -7.17 4.42 -7.99
N VAL A 78 -6.89 4.45 -9.30
CA VAL A 78 -7.77 3.86 -10.31
C VAL A 78 -7.92 2.36 -10.10
N ASN A 79 -6.82 1.67 -9.78
CA ASN A 79 -6.85 0.24 -9.46
C ASN A 79 -7.73 -0.06 -8.23
N TRP A 80 -7.63 0.74 -7.16
CA TRP A 80 -8.50 0.58 -5.99
C TRP A 80 -9.97 0.82 -6.30
N LEU A 81 -10.27 1.85 -7.11
CA LEU A 81 -11.65 2.13 -7.53
C LEU A 81 -12.25 1.02 -8.39
N SER A 82 -11.44 0.21 -9.08
CA SER A 82 -11.94 -0.94 -9.85
C SER A 82 -12.65 -1.99 -8.99
N PHE A 83 -12.40 -2.01 -7.68
CA PHE A 83 -13.04 -2.89 -6.71
C PHE A 83 -14.24 -2.24 -5.99
N VAL A 84 -14.51 -0.95 -6.24
CA VAL A 84 -15.56 -0.18 -5.57
C VAL A 84 -16.82 -0.14 -6.44
N PRO A 85 -18.04 -0.36 -5.88
CA PRO A 85 -19.27 -0.26 -6.66
C PRO A 85 -19.50 1.18 -7.13
N LEU A 86 -20.07 1.33 -8.33
CA LEU A 86 -20.30 2.65 -8.96
C LEU A 86 -21.10 3.62 -8.08
N LYS A 87 -22.04 3.09 -7.28
CA LYS A 87 -22.91 3.87 -6.38
C LYS A 87 -23.15 3.09 -5.10
N ARG A 88 -23.47 3.79 -4.00
CA ARG A 88 -23.88 3.16 -2.74
C ARG A 88 -25.09 2.26 -2.96
N GLY A 89 -25.01 1.00 -2.52
CA GLY A 89 -26.07 0.01 -2.68
C GLY A 89 -26.09 -0.69 -4.05
N ALA A 90 -25.22 -0.32 -4.99
CA ALA A 90 -25.05 -1.07 -6.23
C ALA A 90 -24.27 -2.38 -6.01
N ARG A 91 -24.39 -3.32 -6.97
CA ARG A 91 -23.61 -4.57 -6.95
C ARG A 91 -22.12 -4.28 -7.13
N LEU A 92 -21.28 -5.12 -6.54
CA LEU A 92 -19.83 -5.05 -6.73
C LEU A 92 -19.47 -5.22 -8.21
N PRO A 93 -18.41 -4.55 -8.70
CA PRO A 93 -17.95 -4.73 -10.08
C PRO A 93 -17.49 -6.18 -10.27
N LEU A 94 -18.28 -6.97 -11.01
CA LEU A 94 -17.83 -8.27 -11.49
C LEU A 94 -17.07 -8.04 -12.79
N LEU A 95 -15.75 -7.97 -12.71
CA LEU A 95 -14.90 -7.90 -13.88
C LEU A 95 -14.98 -9.24 -14.61
N ARG A 96 -15.83 -9.32 -15.65
CA ARG A 96 -15.95 -10.50 -16.53
C ARG A 96 -14.72 -10.68 -17.43
N GLN A 97 -13.83 -9.69 -17.47
CA GLN A 97 -12.55 -9.73 -18.15
C GLN A 97 -11.45 -9.57 -17.09
N PRO A 98 -10.35 -10.32 -17.19
CA PRO A 98 -9.45 -10.54 -16.09
C PRO A 98 -8.57 -9.32 -15.86
N VAL A 99 -8.29 -9.06 -14.59
CA VAL A 99 -7.15 -8.25 -14.19
C VAL A 99 -5.91 -8.88 -14.84
N PRO A 100 -5.01 -8.11 -15.48
CA PRO A 100 -3.75 -8.64 -16.00
C PRO A 100 -2.85 -9.04 -14.83
N THR A 101 -3.11 -10.20 -14.23
CA THR A 101 -2.23 -10.81 -13.25
C THR A 101 -1.05 -11.41 -14.02
N SER A 102 0.14 -10.84 -13.80
CA SER A 102 1.46 -11.27 -14.30
C SER A 102 1.85 -12.73 -14.01
N ILE A 103 0.95 -13.47 -13.35
CA ILE A 103 1.09 -14.85 -12.89
C ILE A 103 0.56 -15.83 -13.96
N CYS A 104 -0.39 -15.39 -14.79
CA CYS A 104 -0.93 -16.18 -15.88
C CYS A 104 -0.32 -15.68 -17.19
N ALA A 105 0.62 -16.42 -17.76
CA ALA A 105 1.33 -16.08 -19.00
C ALA A 105 0.43 -15.92 -20.26
N GLY A 106 -0.90 -15.91 -20.14
CA GLY A 106 -1.83 -15.94 -21.26
C GLY A 106 -3.26 -15.47 -20.97
N GLY A 107 -3.51 -14.69 -19.92
CA GLY A 107 -4.84 -14.14 -19.65
C GLY A 107 -5.80 -15.09 -18.94
N VAL A 108 -6.70 -14.48 -18.15
CA VAL A 108 -7.80 -15.06 -17.35
C VAL A 108 -7.41 -16.21 -16.42
N ASP A 109 -7.58 -16.01 -15.11
CA ASP A 109 -7.50 -17.10 -14.14
C ASP A 109 -8.78 -17.99 -14.21
N PRO A 110 -8.70 -19.26 -14.66
CA PRO A 110 -9.88 -20.12 -14.77
C PRO A 110 -10.38 -20.59 -13.40
N ILE A 111 -11.70 -20.55 -13.20
CA ILE A 111 -12.35 -20.87 -11.91
C ILE A 111 -12.10 -22.32 -11.47
N ASP A 112 -12.07 -23.25 -12.42
CA ASP A 112 -11.99 -24.69 -12.13
C ASP A 112 -10.55 -25.21 -11.95
N ARG A 113 -9.53 -24.33 -11.91
CA ARG A 113 -8.15 -24.81 -11.71
C ARG A 113 -7.91 -25.27 -10.27
N PRO A 114 -7.02 -26.26 -10.05
CA PRO A 114 -6.58 -26.60 -8.71
C PRO A 114 -5.72 -25.48 -8.10
N VAL A 115 -5.77 -25.37 -6.77
CA VAL A 115 -4.83 -24.53 -6.01
C VAL A 115 -3.53 -25.32 -5.81
N GLU A 116 -2.43 -24.83 -6.39
CA GLU A 116 -1.14 -25.53 -6.36
C GLU A 116 -0.37 -25.34 -5.05
N TYR A 117 -0.54 -24.19 -4.39
CA TYR A 117 0.17 -23.89 -3.15
C TYR A 117 -0.59 -24.47 -1.95
N ILE A 118 0.10 -25.33 -1.19
CA ILE A 118 -0.40 -25.92 0.05
C ILE A 118 0.55 -25.53 1.17
N PRO A 119 0.09 -24.81 2.21
CA PRO A 119 0.94 -24.48 3.36
C PRO A 119 1.30 -25.76 4.11
N SER A 120 2.55 -25.86 4.55
CA SER A 120 3.07 -27.04 5.25
C SER A 120 3.39 -26.66 6.70
N ARG A 121 3.05 -27.54 7.65
CA ARG A 121 3.37 -27.30 9.07
C ARG A 121 4.88 -27.36 9.33
N GLU A 122 5.59 -28.07 8.47
CA GLU A 122 7.03 -28.28 8.53
C GLU A 122 7.80 -27.04 8.05
N ARG A 123 7.19 -26.17 7.22
CA ARG A 123 7.83 -24.95 6.74
C ARG A 123 7.56 -23.78 7.68
N THR A 124 8.56 -23.41 8.47
CA THR A 124 8.47 -22.34 9.47
C THR A 124 8.38 -20.92 8.90
N ASN A 125 8.64 -20.73 7.60
CA ASN A 125 8.66 -19.43 6.92
C ASN A 125 7.67 -19.38 5.74
N ASP A 126 6.48 -19.96 5.93
CA ASP A 126 5.39 -19.83 4.96
C ASP A 126 4.75 -18.43 5.07
N ASP A 127 4.99 -17.59 4.05
CA ASP A 127 4.36 -16.29 3.96
C ASP A 127 2.89 -16.45 3.53
N PRO A 128 1.90 -15.96 4.30
CA PRO A 128 0.49 -16.12 3.96
C PRO A 128 0.13 -15.50 2.60
N ARG A 129 0.91 -14.54 2.10
CA ARG A 129 0.71 -13.94 0.78
C ARG A 129 0.78 -14.97 -0.34
N TRP A 130 1.61 -15.99 -0.19
CA TRP A 130 1.78 -17.06 -1.18
C TRP A 130 0.53 -17.88 -1.43
N MET A 131 -0.34 -18.00 -0.42
CA MET A 131 -1.65 -18.64 -0.58
C MET A 131 -2.58 -17.86 -1.51
N PHE A 132 -2.48 -16.52 -1.50
CA PHE A 132 -3.34 -15.65 -2.29
C PHE A 132 -2.77 -15.32 -3.67
N THR A 133 -1.45 -15.18 -3.78
CA THR A 133 -0.77 -14.76 -5.02
C THR A 133 -0.05 -15.89 -5.74
N GLY A 134 -0.01 -17.10 -5.18
CA GLY A 134 0.86 -18.17 -5.66
C GLY A 134 2.36 -17.88 -5.45
N VAL A 135 3.19 -18.83 -5.87
CA VAL A 135 4.66 -18.77 -5.81
C VAL A 135 5.24 -19.17 -7.16
N LEU A 136 6.19 -18.39 -7.69
CA LEU A 136 6.88 -18.74 -8.94
C LEU A 136 7.70 -20.03 -8.78
N SER A 137 7.64 -20.91 -9.77
CA SER A 137 8.22 -22.25 -9.76
C SER A 137 9.74 -22.29 -9.51
N GLU A 138 10.49 -21.21 -9.80
CA GLU A 138 11.94 -21.15 -9.50
C GLU A 138 12.23 -20.94 -8.00
N PHE A 139 11.36 -20.22 -7.27
CA PHE A 139 11.44 -20.10 -5.81
C PHE A 139 11.10 -21.41 -5.10
N ARG A 140 10.29 -22.27 -5.73
CA ARG A 140 9.98 -23.62 -5.21
C ARG A 140 11.24 -24.46 -5.00
N LYS A 141 12.23 -24.37 -5.89
CA LYS A 141 13.50 -25.13 -5.77
C LYS A 141 14.41 -24.57 -4.68
N ARG A 142 14.47 -23.24 -4.51
CA ARG A 142 15.28 -22.62 -3.44
C ARG A 142 14.68 -22.81 -2.05
N VAL A 143 13.35 -22.80 -1.93
CA VAL A 143 12.65 -23.04 -0.66
C VAL A 143 12.64 -24.53 -0.30
N ALA A 144 12.49 -25.44 -1.27
CA ALA A 144 12.58 -26.88 -1.03
C ALA A 144 14.01 -27.36 -0.68
N ASN A 145 15.04 -26.61 -1.07
CA ASN A 145 16.45 -26.93 -0.77
C ASN A 145 16.97 -26.19 0.48
N ALA A 146 16.13 -25.40 1.16
CA ALA A 146 16.48 -24.68 2.39
C ALA A 146 15.99 -25.39 3.67
N SER A 147 15.52 -26.63 3.53
CA SER A 147 15.18 -27.57 4.62
C SER A 147 16.26 -28.63 4.78
#